data_AF-A0A075IAR8-F1
#
_entry.id   AF-A0A075IAR8-F1
#
_cell.length_a   1.000
_cell.length_b   1.000
_cell.length_c   1.000
_cell.angle_alpha   90.00
_cell.angle_beta   90.00
_cell.angle_gamma   90.00
#
_symmetry.space_group_name_H-M   'P 1'
#
loop_
_entity.id
_entity.type
_entity.pdbx_description
1 polymer ?
#
loop_
_entity_poly.entity_id
_entity_poly.type
_entity_poly.pdbx_seq_one_letter_code
_entity_poly.pdbx_strand_id
1 'polypeptide(L)' 'MNDSKGDLGSHLDRHDHIGLGQIGSAGLSKVIKLMNKNKIPIILETPIDERRDEFEDIGTAKELA' A
#
# COMPACT_ATOMS: atom_id res chain seq x y z
N MET A 1 4.10 1.41 4.67
CA MET A 1 3.34 0.28 4.08
C MET A 1 2.94 0.73 2.72
N ASN A 2 3.49 0.08 1.70
CA ASN A 2 3.43 0.52 0.31
C ASN A 2 3.13 -0.70 -0.55
N ASP A 3 2.56 -0.48 -1.74
CA ASP A 3 2.54 -1.53 -2.76
C ASP A 3 3.90 -1.55 -3.50
N SER A 4 4.14 -2.57 -4.31
CA SER A 4 5.40 -2.76 -5.04
C SER A 4 5.18 -2.68 -6.55
N LYS A 5 5.99 -1.90 -7.27
CA LYS A 5 6.05 -1.99 -8.74
C LYS A 5 6.77 -3.25 -9.22
N GLY A 6 7.71 -3.75 -8.42
CA GLY A 6 8.53 -4.91 -8.76
C GLY A 6 7.88 -6.24 -8.36
N ASP A 7 8.23 -7.29 -9.10
CA ASP A 7 7.83 -8.66 -8.79
C ASP A 7 8.49 -9.18 -7.50
N LEU A 8 7.97 -10.28 -6.97
CA LEU A 8 8.55 -10.96 -5.80
C LEU A 8 10.00 -11.38 -6.08
N GLY A 9 10.92 -10.97 -5.21
CA GLY A 9 12.34 -11.29 -5.34
C GLY A 9 13.09 -10.45 -6.38
N SER A 10 12.48 -9.39 -6.92
CA SER A 10 13.11 -8.50 -7.91
C SER A 10 14.26 -7.65 -7.36
N HIS A 11 14.40 -7.53 -6.03
CA HIS A 11 15.31 -6.59 -5.37
C HIS A 11 15.10 -5.13 -5.80
N LEU A 12 13.90 -4.80 -6.30
CA LEU A 12 13.54 -3.46 -6.74
C LEU A 12 12.76 -2.73 -5.64
N ASP A 13 13.37 -1.71 -5.05
CA ASP A 13 12.72 -0.85 -4.06
C ASP A 13 11.98 0.31 -4.75
N ARG A 14 10.86 -0.02 -5.40
CA ARG A 14 9.99 0.95 -6.09
C ARG A 14 8.57 0.80 -5.62
N HIS A 15 8.13 1.74 -4.80
CA HIS A 15 6.77 1.78 -4.30
C HIS A 15 5.76 2.09 -5.40
N ASP A 16 4.55 1.52 -5.27
CA ASP A 16 3.38 1.94 -6.03
C ASP A 16 2.21 2.32 -5.10
N HIS A 17 1.20 2.95 -5.68
CA HIS A 17 -0.05 3.29 -5.01
C HIS A 17 -0.74 2.05 -4.41
N ILE A 18 -1.52 2.28 -3.36
CA ILE A 18 -2.15 1.21 -2.58
C ILE A 18 -3.10 0.41 -3.46
N GLY A 19 -2.76 -0.87 -3.68
CA GLY A 19 -3.56 -1.83 -4.44
C GLY A 19 -3.32 -1.82 -5.95
N LEU A 20 -2.43 -0.96 -6.46
CA LEU A 20 -2.10 -0.88 -7.90
C LEU A 20 -0.81 -1.62 -8.28
N GLY A 21 -0.06 -2.12 -7.31
CA GLY A 21 1.18 -2.86 -7.52
C GLY A 21 1.03 -4.38 -7.45
N GLN A 22 2.16 -5.07 -7.39
CA GLN A 22 2.28 -6.53 -7.40
C GLN A 22 1.89 -7.19 -6.07
N ILE A 23 1.88 -6.47 -4.94
CA ILE A 23 1.33 -6.99 -3.68
C ILE A 23 -0.19 -6.96 -3.77
N GLY A 24 -0.72 -5.85 -4.29
CA GLY A 24 -2.13 -5.66 -4.56
C GLY A 24 -3.02 -5.58 -3.31
N SER A 25 -4.29 -5.25 -3.54
CA SER A 25 -5.26 -4.98 -2.48
C SER A 25 -5.49 -6.15 -1.53
N ALA A 26 -5.45 -7.39 -2.03
CA ALA A 26 -5.70 -8.58 -1.22
C ALA A 26 -4.59 -8.82 -0.19
N GLY A 27 -3.33 -8.68 -0.60
CA GLY A 27 -2.17 -8.80 0.28
C GLY A 27 -2.14 -7.66 1.30
N LEU A 28 -2.30 -6.42 0.83
CA LEU A 28 -2.29 -5.24 1.68
C LEU A 28 -3.41 -5.26 2.72
N SER A 29 -4.64 -5.65 2.36
CA SER A 29 -5.76 -5.73 3.32
C SER A 29 -5.47 -6.66 4.50
N LYS A 30 -4.78 -7.79 4.27
CA LYS A 30 -4.39 -8.70 5.36
C LYS A 30 -3.42 -8.04 6.34
N VAL A 31 -2.44 -7.31 5.83
CA VAL A 31 -1.46 -6.60 6.64
C VAL A 31 -2.10 -5.44 7.39
N ILE A 32 -2.90 -4.60 6.74
CA ILE A 32 -3.59 -3.46 7.36
C ILE A 32 -4.43 -3.92 8.55
N LYS A 33 -5.26 -4.96 8.35
CA LYS A 33 -6.10 -5.54 9.41
C LYS A 33 -5.28 -6.02 10.60
N LEU A 34 -4.14 -6.66 10.34
CA LEU A 34 -3.23 -7.12 11.39
C LEU A 34 -2.60 -5.95 12.15
N MET A 35 -2.15 -4.91 11.45
CA MET A 35 -1.53 -3.73 12.05
C MET A 35 -2.55 -2.95 12.91
N ASN A 36 -3.76 -2.74 12.39
CA ASN A 36 -4.87 -2.09 13.11
C ASN A 36 -5.25 -2.85 14.38
N LYS A 37 -5.39 -4.19 14.30
CA LYS A 37 -5.67 -5.04 15.47
C LYS A 37 -4.64 -4.84 16.58
N ASN A 38 -3.37 -4.63 16.22
CA ASN A 38 -2.27 -4.44 17.15
C ASN A 38 -1.97 -2.95 17.44
N LYS A 39 -2.80 -2.02 16.95
CA LYS A 39 -2.64 -0.57 17.11
C LYS A 39 -1.27 -0.04 16.64
N ILE A 40 -0.72 -0.66 15.59
CA ILE A 40 0.57 -0.26 15.02
C ILE A 40 0.29 0.84 13.98
N PRO A 41 0.99 1.99 14.05
CA PRO A 41 0.82 3.05 13.07
C PRO A 41 1.22 2.58 11.66
N ILE A 42 0.43 2.98 10.67
CA ILE A 42 0.69 2.72 9.26
C ILE A 42 1.05 4.06 8.60
N ILE A 43 2.24 4.12 8.00
CA ILE A 43 2.73 5.26 7.22
C ILE A 43 2.70 4.86 5.76
N LEU A 44 2.19 5.71 4.87
CA LEU A 44 2.23 5.50 3.42
C LEU A 44 3.35 6.36 2.82
N GLU A 45 4.16 5.78 1.95
CA GLU A 45 5.27 6.41 1.23
C GLU A 45 5.09 6.15 -0.28
N THR A 46 3.88 6.41 -0.76
CA THR A 46 3.49 6.21 -2.15
C THR A 46 3.95 7.39 -3.02
N PRO A 47 4.15 7.18 -4.33
CA PRO A 47 4.39 8.29 -5.25
C PRO A 47 3.17 9.22 -5.31
N ILE A 48 3.38 10.47 -5.71
CA ILE A 48 2.32 11.39 -6.10
C ILE A 48 2.48 11.61 -7.61
N ASP A 49 1.53 11.11 -8.40
CA ASP A 49 1.58 11.18 -9.85
C ASP A 49 0.17 11.32 -10.46
N GLU A 50 0.07 11.26 -11.80
CA GLU A 50 -1.20 11.43 -12.53
C GLU A 50 -2.26 10.38 -12.20
N ARG A 51 -1.88 9.26 -11.58
CA ARG A 51 -2.79 8.17 -11.22
C ARG A 51 -3.51 8.45 -9.91
N ARG A 52 -2.79 8.93 -8.88
CA ARG A 52 -3.35 9.24 -7.55
C ARG A 52 -2.53 10.25 -6.75
N ASP A 53 -3.24 10.95 -5.87
CA ASP A 53 -2.67 11.74 -4.79
C ASP A 53 -2.65 11.01 -3.43
N GLU A 54 -2.14 11.71 -2.40
CA GLU A 54 -2.05 11.19 -1.03
C GLU A 54 -3.42 10.88 -0.40
N PHE A 55 -4.46 11.65 -0.73
CA PHE A 55 -5.78 11.49 -0.15
C PHE A 55 -6.48 10.25 -0.71
N GLU A 56 -6.30 9.99 -2.00
CA GLU A 56 -6.81 8.80 -2.66
C GLU A 56 -6.15 7.53 -2.12
N ASP A 57 -4.83 7.54 -1.88
CA ASP A 57 -4.13 6.40 -1.28
C ASP A 57 -4.53 6.18 0.19
N ILE A 58 -4.70 7.24 0.98
CA ILE A 58 -5.23 7.15 2.35
C ILE A 58 -6.66 6.59 2.35
N GLY A 59 -7.52 7.06 1.43
CA GLY A 59 -8.87 6.57 1.26
C GLY A 59 -8.90 5.08 0.96
N THR A 60 -8.10 4.66 -0.03
CA THR A 60 -7.98 3.25 -0.41
C THR A 60 -7.47 2.40 0.75
N ALA A 61 -6.43 2.85 1.48
CA ALA A 61 -5.93 2.12 2.64
C ALA A 61 -6.98 1.95 3.75
N LYS A 62 -7.86 2.94 3.94
CA LYS A 62 -8.98 2.86 4.88
C LYS A 62 -10.06 1.88 4.43
N GLU A 63 -10.33 1.77 3.13
CA GLU A 63 -11.28 0.78 2.60
C GLU A 63 -10.78 -0.66 2.76
N LEU A 64 -9.47 -0.86 2.78
CA LEU A 64 -8.84 -2.18 2.97
C LEU A 64 -8.74 -2.61 4.44
N ALA A 65 -9.06 -1.71 5.38
CA ALA A 65 -8.92 -1.90 6.83
C ALA A 65 -9.88 -2.90 7.48
#